data_AF-A0A1J3EZY7-F1
#
_entry.id   AF-A0A1J3EZY7-F1
#
_cell.length_a   1.000
_cell.length_b   1.000
_cell.length_c   1.000
_cell.angle_alpha   90.00
_cell.angle_beta   90.00
_cell.angle_gamma   90.00
#
_symmetry.space_group_name_H-M   'P 1'
#
loop_
_entity.id
_entity.type
_entity.pdbx_description
1 polymer ?
#
loop_
_entity_poly.entity_id
_entity_poly.type
_entity_poly.pdbx_seq_one_letter_code
_entity_poly.pdbx_strand_id
1 'polypeptide(L)'
;DAVKRKWSKKIYIFPSFRQSFVDRSGSDIVGMTGQGEVVLSSPILSDPFYIYCYKLESNRFTRVRIQGLEGFKRNKVYTSIVYAENLKLMTE
;
A
#
# COMPACT_ATOMS: atom_id res chain seq x y z
N ASP A 1 -9.20 11.77 19.78
CA ASP A 1 -7.73 11.95 19.90
C ASP A 1 -7.20 13.14 19.09
N ALA A 2 -7.64 13.34 17.84
CA ALA A 2 -7.25 14.49 17.00
C ALA A 2 -7.43 15.88 17.65
N VAL A 3 -8.39 16.03 18.57
CA VAL A 3 -8.66 17.29 19.30
C VAL A 3 -7.53 17.65 20.29
N LYS A 4 -6.83 16.66 20.87
CA LYS A 4 -5.73 16.89 21.82
C LYS A 4 -4.38 17.17 21.14
N ARG A 5 -4.29 17.02 19.81
CA ARG A 5 -3.10 17.31 18.97
C ARG A 5 -1.77 16.76 19.51
N LYS A 6 -1.80 15.62 20.22
CA LYS A 6 -0.59 14.96 20.70
C LYS A 6 -0.09 13.98 19.65
N TRP A 7 1.14 14.16 19.21
CA TRP A 7 1.81 13.27 18.28
C TRP A 7 2.75 12.35 19.06
N SER A 8 2.83 11.09 18.67
CA SER A 8 3.86 10.16 19.12
C SER A 8 4.70 9.73 17.93
N LYS A 9 6.01 9.52 18.16
CA LYS A 9 6.93 9.03 17.13
C LYS A 9 7.25 7.58 17.43
N LYS A 10 7.06 6.72 16.43
CA LYS A 10 7.46 5.31 16.49
C LYS A 10 8.27 4.96 15.25
N ILE A 11 9.38 4.27 15.45
CA ILE A 11 10.27 3.85 14.37
C ILE A 11 10.07 2.35 14.18
N TYR A 12 9.86 1.94 12.93
CA TYR A 12 9.73 0.55 12.54
C TYR A 12 10.85 0.20 11.58
N ILE A 13 11.52 -0.91 11.84
CA ILE A 13 12.61 -1.41 10.99
C ILE A 13 12.02 -2.48 10.07
N PHE A 14 12.21 -2.30 8.76
CA PHE A 14 11.81 -3.29 7.77
C PHE A 14 12.74 -4.52 7.86
N PRO A 15 12.21 -5.76 7.76
CA PRO A 15 13.05 -6.95 7.72
C PRO A 15 14.00 -6.97 6.52
N SER A 16 15.26 -7.34 6.74
CA SER A 16 16.34 -7.33 5.73
C SER A 16 16.07 -8.23 4.52
N PHE A 17 15.40 -9.37 4.68
CA PHE A 17 15.08 -10.26 3.55
C PHE A 17 14.07 -9.67 2.56
N ARG A 18 13.42 -8.55 2.91
CA ARG A 18 12.41 -7.89 2.07
C ARG A 18 12.96 -6.69 1.28
N GLN A 19 14.26 -6.43 1.40
CA GLN A 19 14.97 -5.36 0.71
C GLN A 19 14.91 -5.54 -0.82
N SER A 20 14.89 -6.77 -1.33
CA SER A 20 14.72 -7.06 -2.76
C SER A 20 13.38 -6.58 -3.34
N PHE A 21 12.33 -6.45 -2.53
CA PHE A 21 11.02 -5.95 -2.96
C PHE A 21 10.97 -4.42 -3.07
N VAL A 22 11.71 -3.73 -2.20
CA VAL A 22 11.75 -2.26 -2.16
C VAL A 22 12.80 -1.73 -3.14
N ASP A 23 13.97 -2.38 -3.22
CA ASP A 23 15.13 -1.91 -4.00
C ASP A 23 14.99 -2.09 -5.51
N ARG A 24 14.24 -3.10 -6.00
CA ARG A 24 14.18 -3.35 -7.45
C ARG A 24 13.23 -2.41 -8.21
N SER A 25 12.36 -1.70 -7.52
CA SER A 25 11.24 -1.00 -8.20
C SER A 25 10.84 0.34 -7.60
N GLY A 26 11.49 0.80 -6.52
CA GLY A 26 11.15 2.07 -5.87
C GLY A 26 9.69 2.09 -5.45
N SER A 27 9.32 1.23 -4.49
CA SER A 27 7.93 1.19 -4.02
C SER A 27 7.62 2.44 -3.18
N ASP A 28 6.58 3.15 -3.55
CA ASP A 28 6.11 4.34 -2.83
C ASP A 28 5.22 3.95 -1.66
N ILE A 29 5.33 4.69 -0.54
CA ILE A 29 4.36 4.61 0.55
C ILE A 29 3.11 5.36 0.12
N VAL A 30 2.02 4.61 -0.09
CA VAL A 30 0.73 5.16 -0.51
C VAL A 30 -0.05 5.71 0.69
N GLY A 31 0.21 5.16 1.88
CA GLY A 31 -0.42 5.60 3.12
C GLY A 31 -0.56 4.44 4.12
N MET A 32 -1.55 4.55 5.00
CA MET A 32 -1.82 3.55 6.03
C MET A 32 -3.32 3.26 6.11
N THR A 33 -3.69 2.00 6.29
CA THR A 33 -5.07 1.58 6.50
C THR A 33 -5.54 1.94 7.91
N GLY A 34 -6.85 1.96 8.14
CA GLY A 34 -7.43 2.15 9.49
C GLY A 34 -7.02 1.07 10.50
N GLN A 35 -6.48 -0.06 10.03
CA GLN A 35 -5.96 -1.14 10.87
C GLN A 35 -4.46 -1.02 11.18
N GLY A 36 -3.81 0.09 10.78
CA GLY A 36 -2.39 0.32 11.02
C GLY A 36 -1.45 -0.45 10.09
N GLU A 37 -1.94 -0.85 8.90
CA GLU A 37 -1.10 -1.46 7.87
C GLU A 37 -0.59 -0.40 6.90
N VAL A 38 0.72 -0.32 6.70
CA VAL A 38 1.33 0.56 5.69
C VAL A 38 1.14 -0.06 4.32
N VAL A 39 0.64 0.71 3.36
CA VAL A 39 0.45 0.24 1.99
C VAL A 39 1.56 0.76 1.10
N LEU A 40 2.15 -0.14 0.33
CA LEU A 40 3.20 0.14 -0.65
C LEU A 40 2.72 -0.27 -2.05
N SER A 41 3.09 0.53 -3.04
CA SER A 41 2.81 0.26 -4.45
C SER A 41 3.98 0.71 -5.31
N SER A 42 4.21 0.02 -6.43
CA SER A 42 5.20 0.49 -7.41
C SER A 42 4.58 1.61 -8.26
N PRO A 43 5.32 2.70 -8.55
CA PRO A 43 4.86 3.76 -9.43
C PRO A 43 4.81 3.33 -10.91
N ILE A 44 5.28 2.12 -11.23
CA ILE A 44 5.31 1.58 -12.59
C ILE A 44 4.59 0.23 -12.62
N LEU A 45 3.69 0.05 -13.57
CA LEU A 45 3.02 -1.22 -13.78
C LEU A 45 3.99 -2.31 -14.24
N SER A 46 3.97 -3.39 -13.46
CA SER A 46 4.52 -4.69 -13.80
C SER A 46 3.39 -5.66 -14.16
N ASP A 47 3.72 -6.72 -14.89
CA ASP A 47 2.80 -7.84 -15.12
C ASP A 47 3.46 -9.11 -14.56
N PRO A 48 2.95 -9.67 -13.44
CA PRO A 48 1.79 -9.22 -12.66
C PRO A 48 2.05 -7.96 -11.81
N PHE A 49 0.98 -7.19 -11.52
CA PHE A 49 1.02 -6.01 -10.64
C PHE A 49 0.54 -6.36 -9.22
N TYR A 50 1.22 -5.82 -8.20
CA TYR A 50 0.92 -6.10 -6.81
C TYR A 50 0.91 -4.84 -5.94
N ILE A 51 0.00 -4.84 -4.96
CA ILE A 51 0.01 -3.94 -3.81
C ILE A 51 0.49 -4.72 -2.59
N TYR A 52 1.29 -4.09 -1.73
CA TYR A 52 1.79 -4.69 -0.50
C TYR A 52 1.22 -3.99 0.72
N CYS A 53 0.69 -4.76 1.66
CA CYS A 53 0.22 -4.27 2.95
C CYS A 53 1.16 -4.79 4.05
N TYR A 54 1.75 -3.88 4.81
CA TYR A 54 2.67 -4.19 5.90
C TYR A 54 2.02 -3.89 7.25
N LYS A 55 1.69 -4.94 7.99
CA LYS A 55 1.17 -4.84 9.34
C LYS A 55 2.30 -4.61 10.32
N LEU A 56 2.35 -3.40 10.88
CA LEU A 56 3.42 -2.92 11.75
C LEU A 56 3.52 -3.69 13.07
N GLU A 57 2.38 -4.06 13.66
CA GLU A 57 2.33 -4.75 14.96
C GLU A 57 2.89 -6.16 14.90
N SER A 58 2.55 -6.90 13.84
CA SER A 58 2.93 -8.30 13.67
C SER A 58 4.13 -8.49 12.74
N ASN A 59 4.72 -7.39 12.25
CA ASN A 59 5.81 -7.40 11.27
C ASN A 59 5.52 -8.32 10.07
N ARG A 60 4.27 -8.29 9.56
CA ARG A 60 3.81 -9.21 8.52
C ARG A 60 3.46 -8.44 7.27
N PHE A 61 3.89 -8.96 6.13
CA PHE A 61 3.47 -8.45 4.83
C PHE A 61 2.45 -9.37 4.20
N THR A 62 1.46 -8.74 3.58
CA THR A 62 0.52 -9.35 2.67
C THR A 62 0.76 -8.76 1.28
N ARG A 63 0.66 -9.58 0.25
CA ARG A 63 0.73 -9.15 -1.14
C ARG A 63 -0.61 -9.41 -1.80
N VAL A 64 -1.15 -8.40 -2.48
CA VAL A 64 -2.42 -8.47 -3.20
C VAL A 64 -2.13 -8.30 -4.68
N ARG A 65 -2.52 -9.27 -5.51
CA ARG A 65 -2.44 -9.16 -6.96
C ARG A 65 -3.60 -8.30 -7.45
N ILE A 66 -3.30 -7.30 -8.26
CA ILE A 66 -4.33 -6.54 -8.97
C ILE A 66 -4.49 -7.17 -10.36
N GLN A 67 -5.74 -7.51 -10.70
CA GLN A 67 -6.12 -8.05 -12.00
C GLN A 67 -6.82 -6.98 -12.84
N GLY A 68 -6.94 -7.19 -14.14
CA GLY A 68 -7.52 -6.24 -15.09
C GLY A 68 -6.54 -5.20 -15.62
N LEU A 69 -5.25 -5.34 -15.28
CA LEU A 69 -4.16 -4.47 -15.75
C LEU A 69 -3.16 -5.24 -16.63
N GLU A 70 -3.42 -6.52 -16.89
CA GLU A 70 -2.66 -7.33 -17.83
C GLU A 70 -2.64 -6.64 -19.21
N GLY A 71 -1.43 -6.37 -19.74
CA GLY A 71 -1.23 -5.70 -21.02
C GLY A 71 -0.72 -4.24 -20.93
N PHE A 72 -0.94 -3.55 -19.81
CA PHE A 72 -0.43 -2.20 -19.58
C PHE A 72 0.98 -2.23 -18.97
N LYS A 73 1.98 -2.62 -19.76
CA LYS A 73 3.37 -2.77 -19.28
C LYS A 73 4.09 -1.43 -19.23
N ARG A 74 4.86 -1.19 -18.15
CA ARG A 74 5.73 -0.01 -17.95
C ARG A 74 5.02 1.35 -17.92
N ASN A 75 3.70 1.37 -17.77
CA ASN A 75 2.95 2.61 -17.58
C ASN A 75 3.11 3.10 -16.14
N LYS A 76 3.11 4.42 -15.96
CA LYS A 76 3.06 5.01 -14.62
C LYS A 76 1.69 4.76 -13.99
N VAL A 77 1.67 4.45 -12.69
CA VAL A 77 0.44 4.29 -11.93
C VAL A 77 0.50 5.09 -10.64
N TYR A 78 -0.63 5.73 -10.35
CA TYR A 78 -0.87 6.46 -9.12
C TYR A 78 -1.84 5.62 -8.28
N THR A 79 -1.36 5.16 -7.14
CA THR A 79 -2.18 4.39 -6.19
C THR A 79 -2.63 5.34 -5.08
N SER A 80 -3.84 5.17 -4.56
CA SER A 80 -4.34 5.95 -3.43
C SER A 80 -5.19 5.06 -2.52
N ILE A 81 -5.01 5.19 -1.21
CA ILE A 81 -5.88 4.54 -0.23
C ILE A 81 -7.09 5.43 -0.06
N VAL A 82 -8.14 5.18 -0.84
CA VAL A 82 -9.41 5.87 -0.63
C VAL A 82 -10.16 5.16 0.48
N TYR A 83 -10.49 5.89 1.53
CA TYR A 83 -11.46 5.44 2.51
C TYR A 83 -12.84 5.49 1.85
N ALA A 84 -13.36 4.32 1.48
CA ALA A 84 -14.71 4.19 0.93
C ALA A 84 -15.73 4.32 2.07
N GLU A 85 -15.93 5.53 2.57
CA GLU A 85 -17.15 5.84 3.32
C GLU A 85 -18.29 5.85 2.29
N ASN A 86 -19.03 4.74 2.21
CA ASN A 86 -20.19 4.56 1.33
C ASN A 86 -19.92 4.66 -0.18
N LEU A 87 -19.35 3.61 -0.77
CA LEU A 87 -19.84 3.20 -2.09
C LEU A 87 -21.22 2.56 -1.89
N LYS A 88 -22.24 3.39 -1.58
CA LYS A 88 -23.62 2.97 -1.85
C LYS A 88 -23.64 2.68 -3.34
N LEU A 89 -23.72 1.40 -3.69
CA LEU A 89 -24.01 0.98 -5.06
C LEU A 89 -25.23 1.79 -5.49
N MET A 90 -25.04 2.76 -6.36
CA MET A 90 -26.14 3.31 -7.14
C MET A 90 -26.48 2.20 -8.11
N THR A 91 -27.35 1.30 -7.68
CA THR A 91 -28.01 0.35 -8.56
C THR A 91 -28.98 1.16 -9.41
N GLU A 92 -28.84 1.10 -10.73
CA GLU A 92 -29.89 1.52 -11.68
C GLU A 92 -31.12 0.61 -11.59
#